data_AF-A0A2X3JX08-F1
#
_entry.id   AF-A0A2X3JX08-F1
#
_cell.length_a   1.000
_cell.length_b   1.000
_cell.length_c   1.000
_cell.angle_alpha   90.00
_cell.angle_beta   90.00
_cell.angle_gamma   90.00
#
_symmetry.space_group_name_H-M   'P 1'
#
loop_
_entity.id
_entity.type
_entity.pdbx_description
1 polymer ?
#
loop_
_entity_poly.entity_id
_entity_poly.type
_entity_poly.pdbx_seq_one_letter_code
_entity_poly.pdbx_strand_id
1 'polypeptide(L)'
;MQNEICLRLTTLDLVNPQLITHYINHLGIPLSNIDIIIDLRDELTEDKLNSGELYTLAMGLINNLAHLNEYRKVILSGGSFPTDLSDISVGLYSQPRIEWILWQSLMNRKELARNVIYSDYGVQHPDFNRLSTRFPSVSASVRYSGDNDFWVFRGRVANRFGYEQYGKHSEDILAHREYSGPTFCAGDRDIEYYANEYQAYKANPSGNYKFGSPEVWRRIGQNHHITKVVEQLATLYGL
;
A
#
# COMPACT_ATOMS: atom_id res chain seq x y z
N MET A 1 3.21 31.25 -13.44
CA MET A 1 2.55 29.96 -13.14
C MET A 1 3.64 28.94 -12.92
N GLN A 2 3.43 28.05 -11.95
CA GLN A 2 4.34 26.98 -11.55
C GLN A 2 4.66 26.06 -12.73
N ASN A 3 5.91 26.12 -13.23
CA ASN A 3 6.41 25.13 -14.19
C ASN A 3 7.06 23.97 -13.44
N GLU A 4 6.32 23.34 -12.54
CA GLU A 4 6.74 22.13 -11.85
C GLU A 4 5.94 20.96 -12.42
N ILE A 5 6.62 19.87 -12.74
CA ILE A 5 5.97 18.67 -13.29
C ILE A 5 6.46 17.43 -12.55
N CYS A 6 5.63 16.39 -12.58
CA CYS A 6 6.01 15.07 -12.10
C CYS A 6 5.95 14.09 -13.28
N LEU A 7 7.06 13.44 -13.58
CA LEU A 7 7.13 12.37 -14.56
C LEU A 7 7.13 11.03 -13.84
N ARG A 8 6.14 10.20 -14.17
CA ARG A 8 6.06 8.83 -13.68
C ARG A 8 6.58 7.90 -14.76
N LEU A 9 7.65 7.19 -14.45
CA LEU A 9 8.40 6.33 -15.36
C LEU A 9 8.34 4.90 -14.83
N THR A 10 7.77 4.01 -15.63
CA THR A 10 7.79 2.57 -15.36
C THR A 10 9.14 1.96 -15.75
N THR A 11 9.36 0.71 -15.38
CA THR A 11 10.51 -0.09 -15.84
C THR A 11 10.65 -0.07 -17.37
N LEU A 12 9.52 -0.10 -18.09
CA LEU A 12 9.47 -0.03 -19.56
C LEU A 12 9.91 1.32 -20.12
N ASP A 13 9.65 2.43 -19.41
CA ASP A 13 10.10 3.75 -19.86
C ASP A 13 11.63 3.89 -19.67
N LEU A 14 12.13 3.33 -18.56
CA LEU A 14 13.53 3.43 -18.14
C LEU A 14 14.50 2.60 -19.00
N VAL A 15 14.02 1.66 -19.81
CA VAL A 15 14.87 0.95 -20.79
C VAL A 15 15.33 1.85 -21.94
N ASN A 16 14.70 3.02 -22.15
CA ASN A 16 15.03 3.97 -23.20
C ASN A 16 15.32 5.37 -22.63
N PRO A 17 16.48 5.58 -21.98
CA PRO A 17 16.82 6.85 -21.35
C PRO A 17 16.89 8.02 -22.34
N GLN A 18 17.17 7.76 -23.63
CA GLN A 18 17.22 8.82 -24.65
C GLN A 18 15.82 9.41 -24.90
N LEU A 19 14.77 8.59 -24.87
CA LEU A 19 13.39 9.06 -25.01
C LEU A 19 13.00 9.98 -23.86
N ILE A 20 13.37 9.63 -22.63
CA ILE A 20 13.13 10.44 -21.44
C ILE A 20 13.83 11.80 -21.57
N THR A 21 15.12 11.81 -21.92
CA THR A 21 15.90 13.04 -22.12
C THR A 21 15.30 13.91 -23.23
N HIS A 22 14.89 13.31 -24.35
CA HIS A 22 14.25 14.05 -25.44
C HIS A 22 12.93 14.70 -24.99
N TYR A 23 12.10 13.95 -24.25
CA TYR A 23 10.85 14.46 -23.73
C TYR A 23 11.07 15.62 -22.73
N ILE A 24 12.00 15.47 -21.80
CA ILE A 24 12.37 16.52 -20.83
C ILE A 24 12.86 17.78 -21.55
N ASN A 25 13.72 17.64 -22.56
CA ASN A 25 14.20 18.77 -23.35
C ASN A 25 13.06 19.48 -24.11
N HIS A 26 12.10 18.72 -24.61
CA HIS A 26 10.93 19.28 -25.32
C HIS A 26 10.01 20.09 -24.40
N LEU A 27 9.91 19.72 -23.12
CA LEU A 27 9.11 20.44 -22.13
C LEU A 27 9.67 21.84 -21.83
N GLY A 28 10.97 22.06 -22.02
CA GLY A 28 11.63 23.34 -21.73
C GLY A 28 11.58 23.71 -20.24
N ILE A 29 11.45 22.72 -19.35
CA ILE A 29 11.37 22.90 -17.90
C ILE A 29 12.74 22.57 -17.28
N PRO A 30 13.28 23.41 -16.38
CA PRO A 30 14.51 23.10 -15.66
C PRO A 30 14.37 21.81 -14.86
N LEU A 31 15.41 20.96 -14.86
CA LEU A 31 15.41 19.68 -14.12
C LEU A 31 15.09 19.86 -12.63
N SER A 32 15.53 20.96 -12.03
CA SER A 32 15.26 21.35 -10.64
C SER A 32 13.79 21.64 -10.33
N ASN A 33 12.91 21.64 -11.34
CA ASN A 33 11.46 21.74 -11.19
C ASN A 33 10.73 20.43 -11.56
N ILE A 34 11.46 19.36 -11.84
CA ILE A 34 10.91 18.06 -12.24
C ILE A 34 11.04 17.08 -11.08
N ASP A 35 9.92 16.48 -10.68
CA ASP A 35 9.91 15.27 -9.84
C ASP A 35 9.88 14.02 -10.73
N ILE A 36 10.67 13.01 -10.38
CA ILE A 36 10.66 11.71 -11.04
C ILE A 36 10.11 10.65 -10.08
N ILE A 37 9.09 9.92 -10.51
CA ILE A 37 8.64 8.69 -9.88
C ILE A 37 9.18 7.53 -10.72
N ILE A 38 10.09 6.74 -10.15
CA ILE A 38 10.46 5.42 -10.65
C ILE A 38 9.42 4.45 -10.10
N ASP A 39 8.60 3.91 -10.99
CA ASP A 39 7.44 3.10 -10.63
C ASP A 39 7.63 1.64 -11.04
N LEU A 40 7.86 0.79 -10.05
CA LEU A 40 7.97 -0.66 -10.19
C LEU A 40 6.61 -1.35 -10.37
N ARG A 41 5.50 -0.59 -10.31
CA ARG A 41 4.13 -1.10 -10.48
C ARG A 41 3.89 -2.30 -9.57
N ASP A 42 3.49 -3.42 -10.14
CA ASP A 42 3.18 -4.72 -9.52
C ASP A 42 4.26 -5.78 -9.78
N GLU A 43 5.46 -5.39 -10.24
CA GLU A 43 6.55 -6.34 -10.53
C GLU A 43 7.20 -6.97 -9.28
N LEU A 44 6.68 -6.64 -8.09
CA LEU A 44 7.21 -7.00 -6.79
C LEU A 44 6.68 -8.37 -6.35
N THR A 45 7.56 -9.36 -6.30
CA THR A 45 7.26 -10.70 -5.78
C THR A 45 8.20 -11.09 -4.66
N GLU A 46 7.74 -11.97 -3.77
CA GLU A 46 8.53 -12.43 -2.63
C GLU A 46 9.78 -13.20 -3.08
N ASP A 47 9.68 -13.99 -4.15
CA ASP A 47 10.82 -14.70 -4.74
C ASP A 47 11.92 -13.73 -5.20
N LYS A 48 11.54 -12.65 -5.90
CA LYS A 48 12.49 -11.63 -6.38
C LYS A 48 13.07 -10.79 -5.24
N LEU A 49 12.30 -10.60 -4.15
CA LEU A 49 12.81 -9.95 -2.94
C LEU A 49 13.89 -10.83 -2.30
N ASN A 50 13.58 -12.12 -2.10
CA ASN A 50 14.45 -13.08 -1.43
C ASN A 50 15.73 -13.38 -2.21
N SER A 51 15.66 -13.40 -3.55
CA SER A 51 16.83 -13.57 -4.42
C SER A 51 17.73 -12.32 -4.50
N GLY A 52 17.25 -11.16 -4.05
CA GLY A 52 17.93 -9.87 -4.21
C GLY A 52 17.78 -9.26 -5.62
N GLU A 53 16.97 -9.85 -6.48
CA GLU A 53 16.69 -9.34 -7.83
C GLU A 53 16.01 -7.96 -7.78
N LEU A 54 14.98 -7.77 -6.93
CA LEU A 54 14.31 -6.47 -6.79
C LEU A 54 15.28 -5.37 -6.33
N TYR A 55 16.18 -5.71 -5.41
CA TYR A 55 17.19 -4.79 -4.92
C TYR A 55 18.11 -4.34 -6.06
N THR A 56 18.64 -5.31 -6.81
CA THR A 56 19.56 -5.05 -7.93
C THR A 56 18.88 -4.22 -9.02
N LEU A 57 17.63 -4.55 -9.36
CA LEU A 57 16.82 -3.82 -10.33
C LEU A 57 16.61 -2.36 -9.87
N ALA A 58 16.05 -2.15 -8.68
CA ALA A 58 15.72 -0.81 -8.18
C ALA A 58 16.97 0.06 -8.04
N MET A 59 18.06 -0.49 -7.49
CA MET A 59 19.34 0.19 -7.39
C MET A 59 19.87 0.60 -8.78
N GLY A 60 19.81 -0.31 -9.75
CA GLY A 60 20.24 -0.05 -11.13
C GLY A 60 19.42 1.05 -11.80
N LEU A 61 18.09 1.03 -11.65
CA LEU A 61 17.20 2.05 -12.20
C LEU A 61 17.48 3.44 -11.60
N ILE A 62 17.71 3.52 -10.29
CA ILE A 62 18.00 4.79 -9.60
C ILE A 62 19.39 5.31 -10.01
N ASN A 63 20.43 4.50 -9.87
CA ASN A 63 21.82 4.96 -10.07
C ASN A 63 22.13 5.29 -11.54
N ASN A 64 21.41 4.69 -12.50
CA ASN A 64 21.59 4.97 -13.92
C ASN A 64 20.63 6.04 -14.47
N LEU A 65 19.79 6.65 -13.62
CA LEU A 65 18.92 7.74 -14.06
C LEU A 65 19.75 8.96 -14.47
N ALA A 66 19.63 9.38 -15.73
CA ALA A 66 20.35 10.54 -16.25
C ALA A 66 19.97 11.81 -15.48
N HIS A 67 20.97 12.60 -15.07
CA HIS A 67 20.79 13.81 -14.27
C HIS A 67 20.14 13.57 -12.89
N LEU A 68 20.33 12.38 -12.30
CA LEU A 68 19.76 11.96 -11.02
C LEU A 68 19.80 13.05 -9.94
N ASN A 69 20.92 13.76 -9.80
CA ASN A 69 21.14 14.76 -8.75
C ASN A 69 20.55 16.15 -9.06
N GLU A 70 20.09 16.38 -10.28
CA GLU A 70 19.57 17.68 -10.73
C GLU A 70 18.04 17.77 -10.59
N TYR A 71 17.35 16.63 -10.54
CA TYR A 71 15.91 16.59 -10.32
C TYR A 71 15.51 17.15 -8.95
N ARG A 72 14.32 17.74 -8.88
CA ARG A 72 13.78 18.26 -7.62
C ARG A 72 13.58 17.16 -6.58
N LYS A 73 12.89 16.09 -6.98
CA LYS A 73 12.67 14.88 -6.17
C LYS A 73 12.81 13.63 -7.01
N VAL A 74 13.26 12.55 -6.37
CA VAL A 74 13.25 11.21 -6.93
C VAL A 74 12.53 10.32 -5.95
N ILE A 75 11.49 9.64 -6.43
CA ILE A 75 10.54 8.86 -5.65
C ILE A 75 10.57 7.42 -6.20
N LEU A 76 10.59 6.43 -5.32
CA LEU A 76 10.43 5.02 -5.69
C LEU A 76 9.03 4.56 -5.29
N SER A 77 8.27 4.07 -6.25
CA SER A 77 6.91 3.57 -6.05
C SER A 77 6.78 2.10 -6.45
N GLY A 78 5.97 1.34 -5.72
CA GLY A 78 5.62 -0.04 -6.03
C GLY A 78 4.45 -0.52 -5.18
N GLY A 79 3.80 -1.61 -5.55
CA GLY A 79 2.74 -2.20 -4.76
C GLY A 79 2.66 -3.71 -4.93
N SER A 80 2.83 -4.46 -3.84
CA SER A 80 2.74 -5.92 -3.84
C SER A 80 1.37 -6.46 -3.44
N PHE A 81 0.39 -5.60 -3.13
CA PHE A 81 -0.92 -6.05 -2.68
C PHE A 81 -1.64 -6.82 -3.80
N PRO A 82 -2.21 -8.02 -3.56
CA PRO A 82 -2.75 -8.87 -4.63
C PRO A 82 -3.87 -8.21 -5.43
N THR A 83 -3.96 -8.55 -6.72
CA THR A 83 -5.00 -8.09 -7.65
C THR A 83 -6.39 -8.30 -7.08
N ASP A 84 -6.62 -9.48 -6.52
CA ASP A 84 -7.79 -9.83 -5.74
C ASP A 84 -7.43 -10.86 -4.67
N LEU A 85 -8.42 -11.27 -3.89
CA LEU A 85 -8.23 -12.19 -2.76
C LEU A 85 -8.62 -13.63 -3.10
N SER A 86 -8.89 -13.97 -4.36
CA SER A 86 -9.51 -15.25 -4.77
C SER A 86 -8.66 -16.45 -4.39
N ASP A 87 -7.34 -16.33 -4.46
CA ASP A 87 -6.39 -17.40 -4.11
C ASP A 87 -6.06 -17.46 -2.60
N ILE A 88 -6.62 -16.55 -1.80
CA ILE A 88 -6.44 -16.53 -0.35
C ILE A 88 -7.57 -17.32 0.29
N SER A 89 -7.23 -18.22 1.21
CA SER A 89 -8.23 -18.99 1.97
C SER A 89 -8.92 -18.14 3.04
N VAL A 90 -10.14 -18.51 3.43
CA VAL A 90 -10.82 -17.93 4.60
C VAL A 90 -9.97 -18.14 5.85
N GLY A 91 -9.81 -17.09 6.65
CA GLY A 91 -8.93 -17.08 7.83
C GLY A 91 -7.99 -15.88 7.84
N LEU A 92 -6.90 -16.02 8.59
CA LEU A 92 -5.84 -15.01 8.66
C LEU A 92 -4.78 -15.31 7.59
N TYR A 93 -4.48 -14.31 6.78
CA TYR A 93 -3.41 -14.34 5.80
C TYR A 93 -2.48 -13.15 6.00
N SER A 94 -1.20 -13.35 5.71
CA SER A 94 -0.21 -12.29 5.70
C SER A 94 0.66 -12.39 4.46
N GLN A 95 1.15 -11.24 4.02
CA GLN A 95 2.23 -11.14 3.06
C GLN A 95 3.13 -9.95 3.40
N PRO A 96 4.41 -9.97 3.00
CA PRO A 96 5.28 -8.84 3.18
C PRO A 96 4.81 -7.60 2.40
N ARG A 97 5.02 -6.40 2.98
CA ARG A 97 4.97 -5.12 2.27
C ARG A 97 6.27 -4.96 1.50
N ILE A 98 6.35 -5.61 0.34
CA ILE A 98 7.61 -5.80 -0.40
C ILE A 98 8.24 -4.45 -0.77
N GLU A 99 7.43 -3.49 -1.21
CA GLU A 99 7.86 -2.13 -1.51
C GLU A 99 8.50 -1.43 -0.30
N TRP A 100 7.95 -1.62 0.91
CA TRP A 100 8.48 -1.05 2.15
C TRP A 100 9.83 -1.67 2.50
N ILE A 101 9.92 -3.00 2.49
CA ILE A 101 11.15 -3.74 2.80
C ILE A 101 12.25 -3.43 1.77
N LEU A 102 11.91 -3.36 0.49
CA LEU A 102 12.83 -3.00 -0.59
C LEU A 102 13.40 -1.60 -0.37
N TRP A 103 12.53 -0.61 -0.11
CA TRP A 103 12.96 0.77 0.12
C TRP A 103 13.87 0.90 1.34
N GLN A 104 13.53 0.25 2.46
CA GLN A 104 14.38 0.22 3.65
C GLN A 104 15.76 -0.39 3.35
N SER A 105 15.81 -1.50 2.60
CA SER A 105 17.07 -2.14 2.20
C SER A 105 17.96 -1.20 1.38
N LEU A 106 17.37 -0.47 0.42
CA LEU A 106 18.06 0.53 -0.40
C LEU A 106 18.64 1.68 0.44
N MET A 107 17.86 2.20 1.39
CA MET A 107 18.31 3.30 2.26
C MET A 107 19.43 2.85 3.23
N ASN A 108 19.36 1.61 3.72
CA ASN A 108 20.30 1.10 4.73
C ASN A 108 21.67 0.74 4.17
N ARG A 109 21.74 0.22 2.93
CA ARG A 109 23.01 -0.22 2.33
C ARG A 109 23.90 0.92 1.82
N LYS A 110 23.33 2.12 1.63
CA LYS A 110 24.06 3.34 1.21
C LYS A 110 24.82 3.18 -0.13
N GLU A 111 24.31 2.34 -1.02
CA GLU A 111 24.84 2.13 -2.37
C GLU A 111 24.18 3.03 -3.43
N LEU A 112 23.18 3.82 -3.03
CA LEU A 112 22.53 4.78 -3.90
C LEU A 112 23.34 6.06 -4.04
N ALA A 113 23.48 6.54 -5.27
CA ALA A 113 24.07 7.85 -5.57
C ALA A 113 23.21 9.01 -5.04
N ARG A 114 21.91 8.78 -4.85
CA ARG A 114 20.95 9.72 -4.24
C ARG A 114 19.86 8.94 -3.51
N ASN A 115 19.52 9.36 -2.29
CA ASN A 115 18.37 8.82 -1.57
C ASN A 115 17.06 9.14 -2.29
N VAL A 116 16.12 8.20 -2.27
CA VAL A 116 14.81 8.31 -2.91
C VAL A 116 13.70 8.34 -1.87
N ILE A 117 12.63 9.07 -2.17
CA ILE A 117 11.44 9.16 -1.33
C ILE A 117 10.60 7.89 -1.51
N TYR A 118 10.08 7.35 -0.41
CA TYR A 118 9.16 6.21 -0.44
C TYR A 118 7.78 6.59 -1.00
N SER A 119 7.20 5.69 -1.78
CA SER A 119 5.81 5.74 -2.25
C SER A 119 5.28 4.32 -2.45
N ASP A 120 3.98 4.13 -2.31
CA ASP A 120 3.30 2.87 -2.56
C ASP A 120 1.89 3.08 -3.16
N TYR A 121 1.16 1.98 -3.37
CA TYR A 121 -0.24 1.98 -3.84
C TYR A 121 -1.26 1.74 -2.72
N GLY A 122 -0.83 1.79 -1.46
CA GLY A 122 -1.66 1.45 -0.33
C GLY A 122 -2.00 -0.03 -0.23
N VAL A 123 -3.17 -0.31 0.35
CA VAL A 123 -3.67 -1.69 0.52
C VAL A 123 -4.45 -2.16 -0.71
N GLN A 124 -3.97 -1.85 -1.92
CA GLN A 124 -4.65 -2.14 -3.18
C GLN A 124 -3.65 -2.33 -4.34
N HIS A 125 -3.97 -3.28 -5.25
CA HIS A 125 -3.17 -3.52 -6.45
C HIS A 125 -3.10 -2.28 -7.39
N PRO A 126 -1.95 -2.03 -8.05
CA PRO A 126 -1.75 -0.90 -8.97
C PRO A 126 -2.70 -0.83 -10.18
N ASP A 127 -3.32 -1.95 -10.55
CA ASP A 127 -4.31 -2.09 -11.65
C ASP A 127 -5.76 -2.22 -11.18
N PHE A 128 -6.07 -1.74 -9.98
CA PHE A 128 -7.44 -1.76 -9.50
C PHE A 128 -8.38 -0.95 -10.40
N ASN A 129 -9.14 -1.65 -11.24
CA ASN A 129 -10.17 -1.05 -12.06
C ASN A 129 -11.52 -1.09 -11.35
N ARG A 130 -12.11 0.08 -11.11
CA ARG A 130 -13.40 0.24 -10.42
C ARG A 130 -14.59 -0.33 -11.22
N LEU A 131 -14.40 -0.71 -12.50
CA LEU A 131 -15.47 -0.76 -13.49
C LEU A 131 -16.05 -2.13 -13.90
N SER A 132 -15.58 -3.29 -13.42
CA SER A 132 -16.07 -4.55 -14.04
C SER A 132 -17.44 -5.05 -13.56
N THR A 133 -17.93 -4.67 -12.37
CA THR A 133 -19.28 -5.08 -11.91
C THR A 133 -19.90 -4.07 -10.97
N ARG A 134 -21.19 -3.76 -11.15
CA ARG A 134 -21.93 -2.84 -10.26
C ARG A 134 -22.04 -3.37 -8.82
N PHE A 135 -21.91 -4.69 -8.61
CA PHE A 135 -21.92 -5.33 -7.29
C PHE A 135 -21.17 -6.67 -7.35
N PRO A 136 -19.82 -6.69 -7.30
CA PRO A 136 -19.11 -7.94 -7.13
C PRO A 136 -19.56 -8.59 -5.82
N SER A 137 -19.70 -9.92 -5.82
CA SER A 137 -19.91 -10.70 -4.60
C SER A 137 -18.68 -10.55 -3.69
N VAL A 138 -18.68 -9.53 -2.83
CA VAL A 138 -17.50 -9.20 -2.02
C VAL A 138 -17.48 -10.08 -0.77
N SER A 139 -16.36 -10.79 -0.57
CA SER A 139 -16.07 -11.44 0.71
C SER A 139 -16.00 -10.40 1.83
N ALA A 140 -16.47 -10.75 3.03
CA ALA A 140 -16.27 -9.93 4.21
C ALA A 140 -14.80 -9.99 4.62
N SER A 141 -13.93 -9.24 3.92
CA SER A 141 -12.48 -9.27 4.15
C SER A 141 -11.98 -7.90 4.60
N VAL A 142 -11.13 -7.88 5.61
CA VAL A 142 -10.51 -6.67 6.16
C VAL A 142 -9.02 -6.70 5.87
N ARG A 143 -8.48 -5.58 5.38
CA ARG A 143 -7.05 -5.38 5.14
C ARG A 143 -6.48 -4.49 6.23
N TYR A 144 -5.32 -4.85 6.77
CA TYR A 144 -4.67 -4.12 7.85
C TYR A 144 -3.16 -4.10 7.61
N SER A 145 -2.45 -3.03 7.98
CA SER A 145 -1.02 -2.88 7.73
C SER A 145 -0.24 -3.03 9.04
N GLY A 146 0.56 -4.10 9.13
CA GLY A 146 1.51 -4.26 10.22
C GLY A 146 2.80 -3.48 9.97
N ASP A 147 3.82 -3.77 10.77
CA ASP A 147 5.13 -3.12 10.67
C ASP A 147 5.88 -3.46 9.38
N ASN A 148 5.77 -4.69 8.88
CA ASN A 148 6.41 -5.13 7.64
C ASN A 148 5.48 -5.93 6.73
N ASP A 149 4.25 -6.19 7.16
CA ASP A 149 3.32 -7.09 6.48
C ASP A 149 1.97 -6.43 6.22
N PHE A 150 1.34 -6.83 5.12
CA PHE A 150 -0.10 -6.72 4.97
C PHE A 150 -0.78 -7.92 5.61
N TRP A 151 -1.81 -7.65 6.41
CA TRP A 151 -2.68 -8.65 7.00
C TRP A 151 -4.05 -8.62 6.34
N VAL A 152 -4.58 -9.80 6.03
CA VAL A 152 -5.92 -9.99 5.49
C VAL A 152 -6.69 -10.92 6.41
N PHE A 153 -7.72 -10.38 7.06
CA PHE A 153 -8.71 -11.14 7.80
C PHE A 153 -9.83 -11.49 6.83
N ARG A 154 -9.77 -12.70 6.28
CA ARG A 154 -10.59 -13.12 5.15
C ARG A 154 -11.83 -13.88 5.61
N GLY A 155 -13.00 -13.28 5.44
CA GLY A 155 -14.29 -13.94 5.56
C GLY A 155 -14.83 -14.48 4.23
N ARG A 156 -16.05 -15.00 4.29
CA ARG A 156 -16.86 -15.48 3.16
C ARG A 156 -17.69 -14.34 2.57
N VAL A 157 -18.33 -14.59 1.43
CA VAL A 157 -19.24 -13.65 0.75
C VAL A 157 -20.25 -13.01 1.72
N ALA A 158 -20.16 -11.69 1.92
CA ALA A 158 -20.86 -11.00 3.01
C ALA A 158 -22.39 -11.06 2.89
N ASN A 159 -22.93 -10.87 1.69
CA ASN A 159 -24.39 -10.91 1.46
C ASN A 159 -25.00 -12.32 1.55
N ARG A 160 -24.16 -13.37 1.61
CA ARG A 160 -24.59 -14.77 1.75
C ARG A 160 -24.35 -15.32 3.15
N PHE A 161 -23.24 -14.92 3.78
CA PHE A 161 -22.78 -15.47 5.06
C PHE A 161 -22.81 -14.45 6.21
N GLY A 162 -23.37 -13.27 5.97
CA GLY A 162 -23.56 -12.25 6.99
C GLY A 162 -22.44 -11.21 7.05
N TYR A 163 -22.81 -9.99 7.43
CA TYR A 163 -21.88 -8.86 7.60
C TYR A 163 -21.22 -8.85 8.98
N GLU A 164 -21.74 -9.58 9.96
CA GLU A 164 -21.17 -9.77 11.30
C GLU A 164 -19.76 -10.36 11.28
N GLN A 165 -19.36 -10.98 10.16
CA GLN A 165 -17.98 -11.37 9.90
C GLN A 165 -17.00 -10.21 10.04
N TYR A 166 -17.38 -8.99 9.62
CA TYR A 166 -16.57 -7.79 9.82
C TYR A 166 -16.40 -7.43 11.30
N GLY A 167 -17.44 -7.62 12.11
CA GLY A 167 -17.36 -7.49 13.56
C GLY A 167 -16.43 -8.52 14.19
N LYS A 168 -16.51 -9.78 13.76
CA LYS A 168 -15.59 -10.85 14.16
C LYS A 168 -14.14 -10.50 13.80
N HIS A 169 -13.89 -10.03 12.58
CA HIS A 169 -12.57 -9.59 12.15
C HIS A 169 -12.05 -8.41 12.94
N SER A 170 -12.94 -7.51 13.39
CA SER A 170 -12.56 -6.40 14.25
C SER A 170 -12.07 -6.89 15.62
N GLU A 171 -12.79 -7.84 16.22
CA GLU A 171 -12.35 -8.53 17.44
C GLU A 171 -11.01 -9.24 17.23
N ASP A 172 -10.81 -9.91 16.09
CA ASP A 172 -9.54 -10.57 15.75
C ASP A 172 -8.39 -9.56 15.60
N ILE A 173 -8.65 -8.39 15.00
CA ILE A 173 -7.67 -7.31 14.88
C ILE A 173 -7.30 -6.78 16.26
N LEU A 174 -8.27 -6.50 17.15
CA LEU A 174 -7.99 -6.02 18.51
C LEU A 174 -7.09 -6.97 19.30
N ALA A 175 -7.22 -8.29 19.07
CA ALA A 175 -6.37 -9.30 19.69
C ALA A 175 -5.03 -9.51 18.95
N HIS A 176 -4.86 -8.94 17.77
CA HIS A 176 -3.67 -9.10 16.94
C HIS A 176 -2.53 -8.21 17.43
N ARG A 177 -1.30 -8.75 17.42
CA ARG A 177 -0.09 -8.06 17.91
C ARG A 177 0.24 -6.75 17.18
N GLU A 178 -0.26 -6.61 15.95
CA GLU A 178 0.00 -5.44 15.09
C GLU A 178 -1.06 -4.33 15.27
N TYR A 179 -2.08 -4.55 16.11
CA TYR A 179 -3.10 -3.53 16.33
C TYR A 179 -2.51 -2.30 17.00
N SER A 180 -2.70 -1.14 16.37
CA SER A 180 -2.06 0.11 16.79
C SER A 180 -2.89 0.85 17.85
N GLY A 181 -4.10 0.35 18.16
CA GLY A 181 -4.98 0.90 19.17
C GLY A 181 -5.94 1.96 18.63
N PRO A 182 -7.06 2.21 19.33
CA PRO A 182 -8.17 3.04 18.83
C PRO A 182 -7.81 4.52 18.68
N THR A 183 -6.75 4.97 19.34
CA THR A 183 -6.27 6.36 19.25
C THR A 183 -5.32 6.60 18.09
N PHE A 184 -4.90 5.55 17.37
CA PHE A 184 -3.91 5.66 16.29
C PHE A 184 -4.45 6.42 15.08
N CYS A 185 -5.63 6.03 14.58
CA CYS A 185 -6.31 6.74 13.52
C CYS A 185 -7.83 6.53 13.55
N ALA A 186 -8.57 7.23 12.69
CA ALA A 186 -10.02 7.08 12.60
C ALA A 186 -10.42 5.65 12.20
N GLY A 187 -9.64 4.98 11.36
CA GLY A 187 -9.84 3.58 10.98
C GLY A 187 -9.70 2.63 12.15
N ASP A 188 -8.69 2.78 13.01
CA ASP A 188 -8.50 1.94 14.19
C ASP A 188 -9.59 2.14 15.24
N ARG A 189 -10.09 3.38 15.38
CA ARG A 189 -11.27 3.67 16.21
C ARG A 189 -12.53 2.99 15.67
N ASP A 190 -12.72 3.00 14.35
CA ASP A 190 -13.84 2.32 13.70
C ASP A 190 -13.74 0.79 13.92
N ILE A 191 -12.53 0.22 13.89
CA ILE A 191 -12.29 -1.21 14.20
C ILE A 191 -12.72 -1.52 15.64
N GLU A 192 -12.29 -0.73 16.64
CA GLU A 192 -12.74 -0.92 18.03
C GLU A 192 -14.27 -0.81 18.16
N TYR A 193 -14.89 0.17 17.51
CA TYR A 193 -16.33 0.32 17.47
C TYR A 193 -17.02 -0.95 16.96
N TYR A 194 -16.58 -1.50 15.82
CA TYR A 194 -17.19 -2.71 15.25
C TYR A 194 -16.91 -3.97 16.07
N ALA A 195 -15.80 -4.04 16.81
CA ALA A 195 -15.53 -5.12 17.75
C ALA A 195 -16.49 -5.07 18.95
N ASN A 196 -16.78 -3.88 19.46
CA ASN A 196 -17.75 -3.66 20.54
C ASN A 196 -19.19 -3.99 20.10
N GLU A 197 -19.59 -3.53 18.91
CA GLU A 197 -20.86 -3.90 18.29
C GLU A 197 -20.98 -5.43 18.13
N TYR A 198 -19.88 -6.11 17.80
CA TYR A 198 -19.86 -7.57 17.68
C TYR A 198 -20.03 -8.27 19.02
N GLN A 199 -19.48 -7.73 20.12
CA GLN A 199 -19.75 -8.26 21.46
C GLN A 199 -21.24 -8.17 21.81
N ALA A 200 -21.86 -7.02 21.53
CA ALA A 200 -23.29 -6.82 21.77
C ALA A 200 -24.14 -7.78 20.92
N TYR A 201 -23.78 -7.96 19.64
CA TYR A 201 -24.40 -8.95 18.76
C TYR A 201 -24.30 -10.38 19.31
N LYS A 202 -23.13 -10.81 19.80
CA LYS A 202 -22.98 -12.15 20.40
C LYS A 202 -23.88 -12.33 21.63
N ALA A 203 -24.08 -11.27 22.43
CA ALA A 203 -24.93 -11.31 23.61
C ALA A 203 -26.44 -11.33 23.28
N ASN A 204 -26.85 -10.64 22.21
CA ASN A 204 -28.22 -10.66 21.71
C ASN A 204 -28.26 -10.57 20.18
N PRO A 205 -28.23 -11.71 19.45
CA PRO A 205 -28.19 -11.71 17.99
C PRO A 205 -29.43 -11.13 17.30
N SER A 206 -30.54 -11.01 18.02
CA SER A 206 -31.82 -10.49 17.48
C SER A 206 -31.87 -8.96 17.39
N GLY A 207 -30.86 -8.26 17.92
CA GLY A 207 -30.76 -6.80 17.84
C GLY A 207 -30.42 -6.27 16.43
N ASN A 208 -30.55 -4.95 16.26
CA ASN A 208 -30.26 -4.28 14.99
C ASN A 208 -28.81 -3.76 14.98
N TYR A 209 -27.86 -4.61 14.62
CA TYR A 209 -26.43 -4.26 14.53
C TYR A 209 -25.98 -4.04 13.09
N LYS A 210 -24.99 -3.17 12.90
CA LYS A 210 -24.42 -2.88 11.58
C LYS A 210 -22.90 -2.96 11.65
N PHE A 211 -22.31 -3.67 10.69
CA PHE A 211 -20.88 -3.97 10.65
C PHE A 211 -20.14 -3.33 9.46
N GLY A 212 -20.69 -2.24 8.91
CA GLY A 212 -20.11 -1.52 7.78
C GLY A 212 -20.33 -2.20 6.43
N SER A 213 -20.28 -1.39 5.36
CA SER A 213 -20.30 -1.88 3.98
C SER A 213 -18.88 -2.20 3.50
N PRO A 214 -18.69 -2.88 2.36
CA PRO A 214 -17.35 -3.10 1.80
C PRO A 214 -16.59 -1.80 1.51
N GLU A 215 -17.30 -0.71 1.22
CA GLU A 215 -16.71 0.63 1.05
C GLU A 215 -16.14 1.18 2.36
N VAL A 216 -16.87 1.00 3.47
CA VAL A 216 -16.39 1.38 4.81
C VAL A 216 -15.09 0.64 5.13
N TRP A 217 -15.02 -0.65 4.86
CA TRP A 217 -13.82 -1.46 5.13
C TRP A 217 -12.63 -1.11 4.24
N ARG A 218 -12.87 -0.69 3.00
CA ARG A 218 -11.81 -0.10 2.15
C ARG A 218 -11.28 1.21 2.72
N ARG A 219 -12.17 2.09 3.19
CA ARG A 219 -11.79 3.35 3.83
C ARG A 219 -10.96 3.11 5.09
N ILE A 220 -11.39 2.20 5.96
CA ILE A 220 -10.69 1.84 7.20
C ILE A 220 -9.28 1.35 6.89
N GLY A 221 -9.14 0.36 6.00
CA GLY A 221 -7.83 -0.19 5.64
C GLY A 221 -6.88 0.86 5.05
N GLN A 222 -7.38 1.73 4.17
CA GLN A 222 -6.56 2.80 3.57
C GLN A 222 -6.18 3.89 4.59
N ASN A 223 -7.11 4.27 5.47
CA ASN A 223 -6.84 5.27 6.51
C ASN A 223 -5.78 4.79 7.49
N HIS A 224 -5.90 3.54 7.96
CA HIS A 224 -4.90 2.90 8.80
C HIS A 224 -3.55 2.84 8.08
N HIS A 225 -3.52 2.35 6.83
CA HIS A 225 -2.28 2.20 6.08
C HIS A 225 -1.53 3.54 5.89
N ILE A 226 -2.22 4.60 5.46
CA ILE A 226 -1.59 5.92 5.28
C ILE A 226 -1.02 6.40 6.62
N THR A 227 -1.77 6.25 7.71
CA THR A 227 -1.30 6.66 9.05
C THR A 227 -0.07 5.86 9.46
N LYS A 228 -0.08 4.54 9.24
CA LYS A 228 1.04 3.64 9.52
C LYS A 228 2.30 4.04 8.77
N VAL A 229 2.21 4.26 7.46
CA VAL A 229 3.36 4.66 6.64
C VAL A 229 3.90 6.02 7.06
N VAL A 230 3.02 7.01 7.31
CA VAL A 230 3.43 8.34 7.77
C VAL A 230 4.15 8.27 9.12
N GLU A 231 3.61 7.52 10.08
CA GLU A 231 4.22 7.32 11.40
C GLU A 231 5.60 6.64 11.30
N GLN A 232 5.70 5.60 10.46
CA GLN A 232 6.97 4.89 10.27
C GLN A 232 8.03 5.76 9.62
N LEU A 233 7.65 6.58 8.63
CA LEU A 233 8.56 7.56 8.02
C LEU A 233 8.94 8.66 9.01
N ALA A 234 7.99 9.21 9.77
CA ALA A 234 8.26 10.23 10.79
C ALA A 234 9.25 9.72 11.83
N THR A 235 9.02 8.51 12.35
CA THR A 235 9.92 7.84 13.31
C THR A 235 11.32 7.67 12.73
N LEU A 236 11.44 7.22 11.47
CA LEU A 236 12.73 7.02 10.82
C LEU A 236 13.51 8.33 10.64
N TYR A 237 12.81 9.44 10.41
CA TYR A 237 13.42 10.77 10.26
C TYR A 237 13.51 11.56 11.58
N GLY A 238 12.99 11.02 12.70
CA GLY A 238 12.99 11.68 14.01
C GLY A 238 12.10 12.93 14.09
N LEU A 239 10.95 12.89 13.40
CA LEU A 239 9.94 13.97 13.36
C LEU A 239 8.86 13.82 14.43
#